data_AF-A0A0F6RKF4-F1
#
_entry.id   AF-A0A0F6RKF4-F1
#
_cell.length_a   1.000
_cell.length_b   1.000
_cell.length_c   1.000
_cell.angle_alpha   90.00
_cell.angle_beta   90.00
_cell.angle_gamma   90.00
#
_symmetry.space_group_name_H-M   'P 1'
#
loop_
_entity.id
_entity.type
_entity.pdbx_description
1 polymer ?
#
loop_
_entity_poly.entity_id
_entity_poly.type
_entity_poly.pdbx_seq_one_letter_code
_entity_poly.pdbx_strand_id
1 'polypeptide(L)'
;MRRLIAIEKALLIGHIVSMAFGLAGLLLVLPHPEFVANLPDFGKTAFAWSMAGGGVVYMVLGMAAVAVYAYRTLGVWHWLGFMVPAISLSLCSELLGTSTGFPFGHYRYLSGLGYKIAGLVPFTIPLSWFYLGFSAYIIARVGLSTLAIPQWLQNLGAIAIGAVLLTSWDFVLDPAMSQTTMPFWIWEQPGAFFGMPYENFAGWFGTGCVFMTVATLIWQVQPVKLPSQDLTLPFVMYLGNFGFATVMSMGAGIYPPIFLGLLTGILPLILLYNRAKTVASGQTVATSEVTTLKIPVVSVRGAK
;
A
#
# COMPACT_ATOMS: atom_id res chain seq x y z
N MET A 1 -13.95 -19.37 3.31
CA MET A 1 -12.48 -19.21 3.22
C MET A 1 -11.93 -19.36 1.80
N ARG A 2 -11.96 -20.54 1.14
CA ARG A 2 -11.37 -20.72 -0.22
C ARG A 2 -11.87 -19.72 -1.27
N ARG A 3 -13.17 -19.41 -1.29
CA ARG A 3 -13.74 -18.40 -2.23
C ARG A 3 -13.15 -17.00 -2.03
N LEU A 4 -12.99 -16.55 -0.78
CA LEU A 4 -12.41 -15.22 -0.48
C LEU A 4 -10.94 -15.13 -0.92
N ILE A 5 -10.16 -16.20 -0.75
CA ILE A 5 -8.77 -16.27 -1.23
C ILE A 5 -8.70 -16.20 -2.77
N ALA A 6 -9.62 -16.85 -3.47
CA ALA A 6 -9.68 -16.74 -4.93
C ALA A 6 -10.05 -15.32 -5.37
N ILE A 7 -11.00 -14.68 -4.67
CA ILE A 7 -11.45 -13.31 -4.95
C ILE A 7 -10.30 -12.31 -4.73
N GLU A 8 -9.65 -12.31 -3.56
CA GLU A 8 -8.56 -11.36 -3.28
C GLU A 8 -7.39 -11.53 -4.27
N LYS A 9 -7.10 -12.76 -4.71
CA LYS A 9 -6.07 -13.03 -5.74
C LYS A 9 -6.48 -12.51 -7.11
N ALA A 10 -7.72 -12.74 -7.52
CA ALA A 10 -8.24 -12.22 -8.79
C ALA A 10 -8.21 -10.69 -8.80
N LEU A 11 -8.61 -10.05 -7.69
CA LEU A 11 -8.55 -8.60 -7.53
C LEU A 11 -7.11 -8.07 -7.56
N LEU A 12 -6.17 -8.73 -6.87
CA LEU A 12 -4.75 -8.36 -6.92
C LEU A 12 -4.17 -8.51 -8.33
N ILE A 13 -4.46 -9.61 -9.03
CA ILE A 13 -4.02 -9.81 -10.42
C ILE A 13 -4.60 -8.71 -11.31
N GLY A 14 -5.90 -8.42 -11.19
CA GLY A 14 -6.54 -7.34 -11.93
C GLY A 14 -5.90 -5.98 -11.66
N HIS A 15 -5.57 -5.68 -10.40
CA HIS A 15 -4.86 -4.46 -10.00
C HIS A 15 -3.48 -4.36 -10.69
N ILE A 16 -2.66 -5.42 -10.62
CA ILE A 16 -1.32 -5.44 -11.25
C ILE A 16 -1.42 -5.33 -12.79
N VAL A 17 -2.34 -6.07 -13.41
CA VAL A 17 -2.55 -6.02 -14.87
C VAL A 17 -3.03 -4.63 -15.31
N SER A 18 -3.95 -4.01 -14.57
CA SER A 18 -4.44 -2.67 -14.86
C SER A 18 -3.34 -1.61 -14.70
N MET A 19 -2.46 -1.74 -13.71
CA MET A 19 -1.29 -0.87 -13.58
C MET A 19 -0.31 -1.06 -14.75
N ALA A 20 0.00 -2.29 -15.14
CA ALA A 20 0.88 -2.58 -16.27
C ALA A 20 0.31 -2.02 -17.59
N PHE A 21 -1.00 -2.17 -17.79
CA PHE A 21 -1.70 -1.58 -18.93
C PHE A 21 -1.64 -0.05 -18.91
N GLY A 22 -1.85 0.57 -17.74
CA GLY A 22 -1.71 2.02 -17.55
C GLY A 22 -0.30 2.52 -17.86
N LEU A 23 0.75 1.82 -17.40
CA LEU A 23 2.15 2.15 -17.72
C LEU A 23 2.42 2.08 -19.22
N ALA A 24 1.96 1.02 -19.89
CA ALA A 24 2.11 0.89 -21.34
C ALA A 24 1.42 2.06 -22.06
N GLY A 25 0.21 2.42 -21.64
CA GLY A 25 -0.52 3.58 -22.17
C GLY A 25 0.26 4.89 -22.01
N LEU A 26 0.76 5.17 -20.80
CA LEU A 26 1.44 6.44 -20.47
C LEU A 26 2.83 6.56 -21.08
N LEU A 27 3.60 5.46 -21.15
CA LEU A 27 5.02 5.50 -21.51
C LEU A 27 5.30 5.03 -22.94
N LEU A 28 4.46 4.16 -23.51
CA LEU A 28 4.70 3.57 -24.84
C LEU A 28 3.71 4.08 -25.90
N VAL A 29 2.49 4.45 -25.50
CA VAL A 29 1.44 4.82 -26.45
C VAL A 29 1.29 6.34 -26.54
N LEU A 30 1.06 7.00 -25.41
CA LEU A 30 0.82 8.44 -25.34
C LEU A 30 1.97 9.29 -25.94
N PRO A 31 3.27 8.97 -25.73
CA PRO A 31 4.37 9.76 -26.31
C PRO A 31 4.56 9.56 -27.82
N HIS A 32 3.86 8.60 -28.45
CA HIS A 32 4.03 8.24 -29.85
C HIS A 32 2.71 8.37 -30.64
N PRO A 33 2.28 9.59 -31.03
CA PRO A 33 1.01 9.82 -31.71
C PRO A 33 0.85 9.05 -33.04
N GLU A 34 1.96 8.88 -33.77
CA GLU A 34 2.05 8.05 -34.98
C GLU A 34 1.66 6.59 -34.70
N PHE A 35 2.06 6.04 -33.55
CA PHE A 35 1.69 4.69 -33.14
C PHE A 35 0.19 4.60 -32.86
N VAL A 36 -0.38 5.60 -32.16
CA VAL A 36 -1.82 5.67 -31.86
C VAL A 36 -2.66 5.74 -33.15
N ALA A 37 -2.22 6.50 -34.14
CA ALA A 37 -2.90 6.63 -35.42
C ALA A 37 -3.01 5.28 -36.16
N ASN A 38 -1.97 4.46 -36.03
CA ASN A 38 -1.85 3.15 -36.67
C ASN A 38 -2.43 1.99 -35.85
N LEU A 39 -2.95 2.23 -34.63
CA LEU A 39 -3.63 1.19 -33.87
C LEU A 39 -4.91 0.71 -34.59
N PRO A 40 -5.23 -0.60 -34.52
CA PRO A 40 -6.55 -1.08 -34.92
C PRO A 40 -7.65 -0.45 -34.05
N ASP A 41 -8.89 -0.41 -34.53
CA ASP A 41 -10.00 0.26 -33.84
C ASP A 41 -10.16 -0.20 -32.39
N PHE A 42 -10.05 -1.51 -32.13
CA PHE A 42 -10.04 -2.07 -30.79
C PHE A 42 -8.91 -1.47 -29.91
N GLY A 43 -7.71 -1.27 -30.46
CA GLY A 43 -6.58 -0.67 -29.75
C GLY A 43 -6.83 0.80 -29.41
N LYS A 44 -7.45 1.56 -30.33
CA LYS A 44 -7.86 2.95 -30.07
C LYS A 44 -8.92 3.03 -28.97
N THR A 45 -9.92 2.15 -28.99
CA THR A 45 -10.93 2.06 -27.93
C THR A 45 -10.31 1.68 -26.58
N ALA A 46 -9.44 0.68 -26.55
CA ALA A 46 -8.75 0.24 -25.34
C ALA A 46 -7.87 1.37 -24.75
N PHE A 47 -7.15 2.10 -25.60
CA PHE A 47 -6.36 3.26 -25.17
C PHE A 47 -7.26 4.37 -24.61
N ALA A 48 -8.37 4.70 -25.27
CA ALA A 48 -9.32 5.70 -24.79
C ALA A 48 -9.90 5.32 -23.42
N TRP A 49 -10.27 4.05 -23.22
CA TRP A 49 -10.73 3.56 -21.91
C TRP A 49 -9.63 3.59 -20.85
N SER A 50 -8.39 3.28 -21.23
CA SER A 50 -7.22 3.40 -20.34
C SER A 50 -7.06 4.83 -19.83
N MET A 51 -7.10 5.80 -20.74
CA MET A 51 -6.95 7.22 -20.39
C MET A 51 -8.13 7.75 -19.59
N ALA A 52 -9.34 7.24 -19.84
CA ALA A 52 -10.55 7.67 -19.14
C ALA A 52 -10.67 7.12 -17.71
N GLY A 53 -10.23 5.88 -17.48
CA GLY A 53 -10.53 5.18 -16.22
C GLY A 53 -9.48 4.21 -15.72
N GLY A 54 -8.34 4.05 -16.41
CA GLY A 54 -7.28 3.11 -16.01
C GLY A 54 -6.78 3.36 -14.59
N GLY A 55 -6.60 4.63 -14.24
CA GLY A 55 -6.28 5.06 -12.87
C GLY A 55 -7.28 4.55 -11.84
N VAL A 56 -8.57 4.82 -12.10
CA VAL A 56 -9.67 4.44 -11.22
C VAL A 56 -9.76 2.93 -11.04
N VAL A 57 -9.66 2.17 -12.13
CA VAL A 57 -9.80 0.71 -12.12
C VAL A 57 -8.75 0.08 -11.23
N TYR A 58 -7.46 0.41 -11.40
CA TYR A 58 -6.44 -0.23 -10.58
C TYR A 58 -6.60 0.14 -9.11
N MET A 59 -6.93 1.39 -8.76
CA MET A 59 -7.08 1.81 -7.36
C MET A 59 -8.27 1.13 -6.66
N VAL A 60 -9.40 0.99 -7.36
CA VAL A 60 -10.58 0.28 -6.83
C VAL A 60 -10.29 -1.21 -6.65
N LEU A 61 -9.60 -1.85 -7.60
CA LEU A 61 -9.20 -3.25 -7.48
C LEU A 61 -8.21 -3.47 -6.32
N GLY A 62 -7.24 -2.57 -6.16
CA GLY A 62 -6.27 -2.60 -5.05
C GLY A 62 -6.96 -2.47 -3.68
N MET A 63 -7.87 -1.50 -3.57
CA MET A 63 -8.71 -1.33 -2.38
C MET A 63 -9.53 -2.58 -2.07
N ALA A 64 -10.23 -3.13 -3.06
CA ALA A 64 -11.06 -4.31 -2.87
C ALA A 64 -10.22 -5.54 -2.47
N ALA A 65 -9.04 -5.73 -3.09
CA ALA A 65 -8.14 -6.83 -2.74
C ALA A 65 -7.71 -6.77 -1.27
N VAL A 66 -7.26 -5.60 -0.80
CA VAL A 66 -6.84 -5.40 0.60
C VAL A 66 -8.01 -5.46 1.56
N ALA A 67 -9.19 -4.97 1.19
CA ALA A 67 -10.40 -5.06 2.01
C ALA A 67 -10.83 -6.52 2.24
N VAL A 68 -10.89 -7.33 1.17
CA VAL A 68 -11.21 -8.76 1.28
C VAL A 68 -10.16 -9.50 2.12
N TYR A 69 -8.88 -9.19 1.91
CA TYR A 69 -7.79 -9.73 2.70
C TYR A 69 -7.91 -9.39 4.19
N ALA A 70 -8.10 -8.11 4.52
CA ALA A 70 -8.20 -7.62 5.89
C ALA A 70 -9.41 -8.22 6.60
N TYR A 71 -10.57 -8.26 5.92
CA TYR A 71 -11.76 -8.92 6.44
C TYR A 71 -11.52 -10.40 6.74
N ARG A 72 -10.91 -11.12 5.80
CA ARG A 72 -10.65 -12.56 5.92
C ARG A 72 -9.65 -12.89 7.03
N THR A 73 -8.62 -12.08 7.21
CA THR A 73 -7.50 -12.36 8.12
C THR A 73 -7.68 -11.79 9.52
N LEU A 74 -8.33 -10.63 9.65
CA LEU A 74 -8.46 -9.90 10.91
C LEU A 74 -9.91 -9.74 11.39
N GLY A 75 -10.89 -10.05 10.54
CA GLY A 75 -12.31 -9.86 10.84
C GLY A 75 -12.78 -8.42 10.63
N VAL A 76 -14.10 -8.22 10.74
CA VAL A 76 -14.77 -6.95 10.42
C VAL A 76 -14.29 -5.78 11.28
N TRP A 77 -14.07 -6.00 12.57
CA TRP A 77 -13.65 -4.94 13.51
C TRP A 77 -12.32 -4.32 13.11
N HIS A 78 -11.29 -5.14 12.92
CA HIS A 78 -9.95 -4.67 12.60
C HIS A 78 -9.85 -4.16 11.16
N TRP A 79 -10.57 -4.78 10.23
CA TRP A 79 -10.67 -4.28 8.85
C TRP A 79 -11.27 -2.88 8.81
N LEU A 80 -12.49 -2.69 9.34
CA LEU A 80 -13.14 -1.38 9.34
C LEU A 80 -12.41 -0.39 10.24
N GLY A 81 -11.86 -0.86 11.36
CA GLY A 81 -11.07 -0.06 12.29
C GLY A 81 -9.77 0.48 11.70
N PHE A 82 -9.30 -0.06 10.58
CA PHE A 82 -8.21 0.55 9.80
C PHE A 82 -8.74 1.31 8.59
N MET A 83 -9.68 0.73 7.84
CA MET A 83 -10.20 1.32 6.60
C MET A 83 -10.88 2.65 6.80
N VAL A 84 -11.74 2.77 7.82
CA VAL A 84 -12.50 3.99 8.08
C VAL A 84 -11.56 5.15 8.45
N PRO A 85 -10.64 5.03 9.43
CA PRO A 85 -9.67 6.09 9.70
C PRO A 85 -8.77 6.42 8.51
N ALA A 86 -8.28 5.41 7.79
CA ALA A 86 -7.40 5.64 6.65
C ALA A 86 -8.08 6.45 5.56
N ILE A 87 -9.33 6.14 5.20
CA ILE A 87 -10.09 6.87 4.18
C ILE A 87 -10.51 8.25 4.68
N SER A 88 -11.09 8.35 5.89
CA SER A 88 -11.67 9.61 6.35
C SER A 88 -10.59 10.65 6.70
N LEU A 89 -9.53 10.25 7.39
CA LEU A 89 -8.48 11.17 7.83
C LEU A 89 -7.60 11.60 6.66
N SER A 90 -7.28 10.69 5.73
CA SER A 90 -6.57 11.08 4.51
C SER A 90 -7.40 12.01 3.65
N LEU A 91 -8.70 11.73 3.43
CA LEU A 91 -9.59 12.64 2.69
C LEU A 91 -9.65 14.02 3.33
N CYS A 92 -9.75 14.10 4.66
CA CYS A 92 -9.70 15.38 5.38
C CYS A 92 -8.36 16.10 5.17
N SER A 93 -7.23 15.40 5.27
CA SER A 93 -5.90 15.98 5.00
C SER A 93 -5.76 16.46 3.56
N GLU A 94 -6.25 15.70 2.59
CA GLU A 94 -6.21 16.04 1.16
C GLU A 94 -7.08 17.26 0.83
N LEU A 95 -8.29 17.33 1.39
CA LEU A 95 -9.17 18.49 1.25
C LEU A 95 -8.55 19.73 1.89
N LEU A 96 -7.91 19.56 3.06
CA LEU A 96 -7.20 20.66 3.72
C LEU A 96 -5.98 21.11 2.91
N GLY A 97 -5.22 20.17 2.35
CA GLY A 97 -4.04 20.44 1.54
C GLY A 97 -4.36 21.15 0.24
N THR A 98 -5.35 20.66 -0.50
CA THR A 98 -5.81 21.29 -1.75
C THR A 98 -6.49 22.64 -1.54
N SER A 99 -6.94 22.96 -0.32
CA SER A 99 -7.60 24.24 -0.01
C SER A 99 -6.66 25.27 0.62
N THR A 100 -5.72 24.82 1.47
CA THR A 100 -4.90 25.71 2.32
C THR A 100 -3.40 25.54 2.12
N GLY A 101 -2.98 24.50 1.41
CA GLY A 101 -1.58 24.10 1.28
C GLY A 101 -1.07 23.25 2.46
N PHE A 102 -1.79 23.14 3.58
CA PHE A 102 -1.37 22.27 4.69
C PHE A 102 -2.10 20.91 4.63
N PRO A 103 -1.42 19.75 4.78
CA PRO A 103 -0.03 19.61 5.20
C PRO A 103 1.00 19.41 4.07
N PHE A 104 0.56 19.37 2.80
CA PHE A 104 1.41 18.86 1.70
C PHE A 104 2.18 19.91 0.90
N GLY A 105 1.86 21.19 1.05
CA GLY A 105 2.19 22.27 0.11
C GLY A 105 0.99 22.64 -0.77
N HIS A 106 1.11 23.71 -1.56
CA HIS A 106 0.04 24.15 -2.47
C HIS A 106 0.06 23.34 -3.77
N TYR A 107 -1.00 22.57 -4.01
CA TYR A 107 -1.18 21.79 -5.22
C TYR A 107 -2.66 21.64 -5.57
N ARG A 108 -2.92 21.27 -6.82
CA ARG A 108 -4.26 20.91 -7.27
C ARG A 108 -4.25 19.67 -8.15
N TYR A 109 -5.18 18.77 -7.91
CA TYR A 109 -5.40 17.62 -8.77
C TYR A 109 -5.91 18.06 -10.15
N LEU A 110 -5.51 17.34 -11.18
CA LEU A 110 -6.04 17.44 -12.54
C LEU A 110 -7.11 16.35 -12.76
N SER A 111 -7.41 16.07 -14.02
CA SER A 111 -8.33 15.03 -14.44
C SER A 111 -7.53 13.76 -14.73
N GLY A 112 -8.04 12.59 -14.31
CA GLY A 112 -7.40 11.29 -14.62
C GLY A 112 -7.51 10.25 -13.51
N LEU A 113 -7.87 10.68 -12.30
CA LEU A 113 -8.04 9.79 -11.12
C LEU A 113 -9.51 9.68 -10.68
N GLY A 114 -10.44 9.90 -11.61
CA GLY A 114 -11.88 9.85 -11.35
C GLY A 114 -12.49 11.19 -10.91
N TYR A 115 -13.73 11.14 -10.43
CA TYR A 115 -14.45 12.33 -10.00
C TYR A 115 -13.88 12.90 -8.69
N LYS A 116 -14.00 14.22 -8.52
CA LYS A 116 -13.46 14.93 -7.35
C LYS A 116 -14.53 15.16 -6.28
N ILE A 117 -14.22 14.79 -5.06
CA ILE A 117 -14.98 15.13 -3.85
C ILE A 117 -14.78 16.63 -3.59
N ALA A 118 -15.89 17.34 -3.38
CA ALA A 118 -15.94 18.81 -3.25
C ALA A 118 -15.28 19.57 -4.41
N GLY A 119 -15.11 18.94 -5.59
CA GLY A 119 -14.40 19.53 -6.73
C GLY A 119 -12.86 19.57 -6.59
N LEU A 120 -12.30 19.06 -5.48
CA LEU A 120 -10.89 19.20 -5.13
C LEU A 120 -10.11 17.88 -5.24
N VAL A 121 -10.55 16.85 -4.52
CA VAL A 121 -9.76 15.62 -4.30
C VAL A 121 -10.40 14.44 -5.02
N PRO A 122 -9.69 13.71 -5.91
CA PRO A 122 -10.22 12.51 -6.55
C PRO A 122 -10.60 11.45 -5.51
N PHE A 123 -11.78 10.85 -5.66
CA PHE A 123 -12.29 9.88 -4.68
C PHE A 123 -11.40 8.65 -4.50
N THR A 124 -10.54 8.36 -5.48
CA THR A 124 -9.63 7.22 -5.45
C THR A 124 -8.40 7.46 -4.57
N ILE A 125 -8.03 8.72 -4.31
CA ILE A 125 -6.85 9.05 -3.50
C ILE A 125 -6.99 8.49 -2.08
N PRO A 126 -8.07 8.74 -1.32
CA PRO A 126 -8.27 8.09 -0.01
C PRO A 126 -8.25 6.56 -0.05
N LEU A 127 -8.61 5.95 -1.20
CA LEU A 127 -8.54 4.49 -1.34
C LEU A 127 -7.09 4.01 -1.36
N SER A 128 -6.17 4.71 -2.04
CA SER A 128 -4.73 4.38 -2.02
C SER A 128 -4.11 4.54 -0.66
N TRP A 129 -4.48 5.59 0.09
CA TRP A 129 -4.08 5.73 1.49
C TRP A 129 -4.44 4.49 2.32
N PHE A 130 -5.64 3.94 2.11
CA PHE A 130 -6.04 2.69 2.76
C PHE A 130 -5.22 1.48 2.30
N TYR A 131 -5.21 1.14 1.01
CA TYR A 131 -4.67 -0.17 0.59
C TYR A 131 -3.14 -0.24 0.66
N LEU A 132 -2.43 0.87 0.43
CA LEU A 132 -0.97 0.95 0.65
C LEU A 132 -0.64 1.12 2.12
N GLY A 133 -1.33 2.02 2.83
CA GLY A 133 -1.11 2.25 4.26
C GLY A 133 -1.35 1.00 5.08
N PHE A 134 -2.42 0.25 4.81
CA PHE A 134 -2.69 -1.03 5.47
C PHE A 134 -1.59 -2.05 5.16
N SER A 135 -1.16 -2.16 3.90
CA SER A 135 -0.14 -3.12 3.49
C SER A 135 1.21 -2.86 4.16
N ALA A 136 1.62 -1.60 4.21
CA ALA A 136 2.82 -1.16 4.92
C ALA A 136 2.71 -1.42 6.43
N TYR A 137 1.60 -0.98 7.05
CA TYR A 137 1.37 -1.13 8.48
C TYR A 137 1.34 -2.58 8.92
N ILE A 138 0.61 -3.46 8.21
CA ILE A 138 0.47 -4.86 8.64
C ILE A 138 1.80 -5.62 8.54
N ILE A 139 2.63 -5.35 7.54
CA ILE A 139 3.97 -5.96 7.43
C ILE A 139 4.86 -5.49 8.57
N ALA A 140 4.89 -4.18 8.85
CA ALA A 140 5.64 -3.64 9.98
C ALA A 140 5.14 -4.20 11.32
N ARG A 141 3.83 -4.29 11.49
CA ARG A 141 3.17 -4.80 12.68
C ARG A 141 3.54 -6.25 12.97
N VAL A 142 3.41 -7.13 11.98
CA VAL A 142 3.76 -8.55 12.16
C VAL A 142 5.27 -8.72 12.31
N GLY A 143 6.08 -8.03 11.49
CA GLY A 143 7.54 -8.09 11.60
C GLY A 143 8.05 -7.68 12.99
N LEU A 144 7.55 -6.58 13.56
CA LEU A 144 7.94 -6.11 14.88
C LEU A 144 7.36 -6.93 16.04
N SER A 145 6.21 -7.59 15.85
CA SER A 145 5.63 -8.48 16.86
C SER A 145 6.51 -9.68 17.23
N THR A 146 7.51 -9.97 16.38
CA THR A 146 8.51 -11.01 16.64
C THR A 146 9.66 -10.58 17.55
N LEU A 147 9.74 -9.28 17.89
CA LEU A 147 10.80 -8.74 18.73
C LEU A 147 10.45 -8.92 20.21
N ALA A 148 11.45 -9.29 21.02
CA ALA A 148 11.35 -9.32 22.48
C ALA A 148 11.45 -7.91 23.08
N ILE A 149 10.56 -7.01 22.67
CA ILE A 149 10.44 -5.64 23.16
C ILE A 149 9.00 -5.37 23.65
N PRO A 150 8.78 -4.36 24.50
CA PRO A 150 7.45 -4.05 25.02
C PRO A 150 6.41 -3.81 23.92
N GLN A 151 5.17 -4.25 24.15
CA GLN A 151 4.10 -4.19 23.15
C GLN A 151 3.86 -2.78 22.61
N TRP A 152 3.91 -1.76 23.48
CA TRP A 152 3.72 -0.37 23.08
C TRP A 152 4.81 0.12 22.13
N LEU A 153 6.06 -0.36 22.28
CA LEU A 153 7.17 0.00 21.40
C LEU A 153 7.04 -0.68 20.03
N GLN A 154 6.52 -1.92 19.99
CA GLN A 154 6.15 -2.57 18.73
C GLN A 154 5.02 -1.80 18.02
N ASN A 155 4.04 -1.28 18.76
CA ASN A 155 2.94 -0.47 18.20
C ASN A 155 3.50 0.83 17.59
N LEU A 156 4.29 1.56 18.37
CA LEU A 156 4.92 2.80 17.93
C LEU A 156 5.83 2.59 16.72
N GLY A 157 6.65 1.54 16.75
CA GLY A 157 7.50 1.16 15.63
C GLY A 157 6.71 0.79 14.38
N ALA A 158 5.57 0.09 14.53
CA ALA A 158 4.73 -0.27 13.39
C ALA A 158 4.06 0.95 12.73
N ILE A 159 3.66 1.94 13.54
CA ILE A 159 3.13 3.22 13.07
C ILE A 159 4.24 3.99 12.34
N ALA A 160 5.39 4.18 12.98
CA ALA A 160 6.49 4.98 12.43
C ALA A 160 7.04 4.35 11.14
N ILE A 161 7.35 3.05 11.15
CA ILE A 161 7.84 2.35 9.95
C ILE A 161 6.75 2.25 8.89
N GLY A 162 5.50 1.95 9.26
CA GLY A 162 4.38 1.91 8.31
C GLY A 162 4.19 3.26 7.59
N ALA A 163 4.28 4.37 8.32
CA ALA A 163 4.23 5.71 7.75
C ALA A 163 5.44 5.99 6.85
N VAL A 164 6.67 5.66 7.27
CA VAL A 164 7.88 5.80 6.43
C VAL A 164 7.75 4.99 5.14
N LEU A 165 7.29 3.74 5.20
CA LEU A 165 7.06 2.90 4.03
C LEU A 165 6.04 3.55 3.09
N LEU A 166 4.96 4.10 3.62
CA LEU A 166 3.95 4.79 2.81
C LEU A 166 4.52 6.06 2.15
N THR A 167 5.22 6.91 2.89
CA THR A 167 5.91 8.10 2.36
C THR A 167 6.99 7.72 1.35
N SER A 168 7.66 6.59 1.52
CA SER A 168 8.70 6.11 0.59
C SER A 168 8.15 5.75 -0.78
N TRP A 169 6.89 5.32 -0.87
CA TRP A 169 6.23 5.12 -2.14
C TRP A 169 5.95 6.47 -2.82
N ASP A 170 5.51 7.46 -2.07
CA ASP A 170 5.28 8.83 -2.55
C ASP A 170 6.56 9.50 -3.07
N PHE A 171 7.69 9.31 -2.39
CA PHE A 171 9.01 9.80 -2.86
C PHE A 171 9.28 9.41 -4.31
N VAL A 172 8.95 8.18 -4.69
CA VAL A 172 9.20 7.65 -6.03
C VAL A 172 8.08 8.02 -7.00
N LEU A 173 6.85 8.10 -6.53
CA LEU A 173 5.69 8.31 -7.39
C LEU A 173 5.51 9.79 -7.77
N ASP A 174 5.56 10.69 -6.80
CA ASP A 174 5.10 12.07 -6.96
C ASP A 174 5.90 12.88 -7.98
N PRO A 175 7.25 12.84 -7.97
CA PRO A 175 8.03 13.52 -9.01
C PRO A 175 7.65 13.08 -10.42
N ALA A 176 7.37 11.79 -10.62
CA ALA A 176 7.03 11.26 -11.93
C ALA A 176 5.61 11.61 -12.37
N MET A 177 4.66 11.60 -11.44
CA MET A 177 3.24 11.85 -11.72
C MET A 177 2.90 13.33 -11.89
N SER A 178 3.69 14.23 -11.28
CA SER A 178 3.54 15.68 -11.42
C SER A 178 4.27 16.26 -12.64
N GLN A 179 5.25 15.55 -13.20
CA GLN A 179 6.08 16.04 -14.32
C GLN A 179 5.97 15.22 -15.62
N THR A 180 5.14 14.19 -15.65
CA THR A 180 4.84 13.47 -16.90
C THR A 180 4.13 14.38 -17.91
N THR A 181 4.13 13.99 -19.20
CA THR A 181 3.47 14.72 -20.29
C THR A 181 1.98 14.98 -20.03
N MET A 182 1.33 14.11 -19.25
CA MET A 182 -0.05 14.32 -18.78
C MET A 182 -0.09 14.24 -17.25
N PRO A 183 0.23 15.35 -16.56
CA PRO A 183 0.38 15.34 -15.11
C PRO A 183 -0.96 15.09 -14.42
N PHE A 184 -0.92 14.41 -13.27
CA PHE A 184 -2.11 14.06 -12.50
C PHE A 184 -2.47 15.11 -11.44
N TRP A 185 -1.49 15.89 -11.03
CA TRP A 185 -1.62 17.07 -10.21
C TRP A 185 -0.49 18.03 -10.56
N ILE A 186 -0.65 19.29 -10.17
CA ILE A 186 0.39 20.30 -10.32
C ILE A 186 0.69 20.94 -8.96
N TRP A 187 1.96 21.16 -8.70
CA TRP A 187 2.44 21.97 -7.58
C TRP A 187 2.33 23.45 -7.98
N GLU A 188 1.49 24.21 -7.26
CA GLU A 188 1.34 25.66 -7.50
C GLU A 188 2.58 26.42 -7.03
N GLN A 189 3.26 25.86 -6.02
CA GLN A 189 4.57 26.28 -5.55
C GLN A 189 5.53 25.10 -5.71
N PRO A 190 6.27 25.03 -6.83
CA PRO A 190 7.22 23.93 -7.07
C PRO A 190 8.27 23.87 -5.97
N GLY A 191 8.49 22.68 -5.42
CA GLY A 191 9.47 22.45 -4.37
C GLY A 191 10.82 21.95 -4.87
N ALA A 192 11.78 21.88 -3.93
CA ALA A 192 13.17 21.51 -4.22
C ALA A 192 13.35 20.03 -4.58
N PHE A 193 12.41 19.15 -4.20
CA PHE A 193 12.51 17.73 -4.48
C PHE A 193 11.87 17.40 -5.83
N PHE A 194 12.58 17.70 -6.92
CA PHE A 194 12.09 17.44 -8.29
C PHE A 194 10.69 18.06 -8.51
N GLY A 195 10.50 19.32 -8.14
CA GLY A 195 9.22 20.03 -8.28
C GLY A 195 8.25 19.82 -7.11
N MET A 196 8.53 18.90 -6.20
CA MET A 196 7.69 18.61 -5.04
C MET A 196 8.22 19.27 -3.74
N PRO A 197 7.36 19.93 -2.94
CA PRO A 197 7.74 20.53 -1.65
C PRO A 197 8.13 19.52 -0.58
N TYR A 198 8.99 19.91 0.36
CA TYR A 198 9.36 19.05 1.51
C TYR A 198 8.21 18.93 2.52
N GLU A 199 7.31 19.90 2.53
CA GLU A 199 6.03 19.86 3.24
C GLU A 199 5.24 18.61 2.86
N ASN A 200 5.30 18.18 1.59
CA ASN A 200 4.64 16.96 1.14
C ASN A 200 5.13 15.73 1.91
N PHE A 201 6.43 15.62 2.16
CA PHE A 201 6.99 14.52 2.97
C PHE A 201 6.44 14.50 4.39
N ALA A 202 6.40 15.67 5.03
CA ALA A 202 5.88 15.83 6.37
C ALA A 202 4.37 15.54 6.42
N GLY A 203 3.62 15.96 5.40
CA GLY A 203 2.21 15.65 5.23
C GLY A 203 1.95 14.15 5.06
N TRP A 204 2.69 13.48 4.19
CA TRP A 204 2.57 12.02 4.00
C TRP A 204 2.89 11.23 5.25
N PHE A 205 4.01 11.54 5.88
CA PHE A 205 4.41 10.88 7.13
C PHE A 205 3.42 11.18 8.26
N GLY A 206 3.02 12.43 8.41
CA GLY A 206 2.09 12.90 9.46
C GLY A 206 0.70 12.30 9.31
N THR A 207 0.09 12.41 8.14
CA THR A 207 -1.22 11.79 7.84
C THR A 207 -1.15 10.28 8.03
N GLY A 208 -0.09 9.63 7.55
CA GLY A 208 0.25 8.23 7.81
C GLY A 208 0.21 7.87 9.30
N CYS A 209 0.99 8.59 10.10
CA CYS A 209 1.06 8.38 11.54
C CYS A 209 -0.30 8.57 12.22
N VAL A 210 -1.06 9.60 11.82
CA VAL A 210 -2.36 9.92 12.43
C VAL A 210 -3.36 8.78 12.22
N PHE A 211 -3.61 8.35 10.98
CA PHE A 211 -4.61 7.29 10.78
C PHE A 211 -4.14 5.92 11.29
N MET A 212 -2.83 5.61 11.22
CA MET A 212 -2.30 4.37 11.77
C MET A 212 -2.36 4.36 13.31
N THR A 213 -2.17 5.51 13.96
CA THR A 213 -2.37 5.65 15.41
C THR A 213 -3.82 5.41 15.78
N VAL A 214 -4.76 6.09 15.11
CA VAL A 214 -6.20 5.89 15.36
C VAL A 214 -6.60 4.43 15.14
N ALA A 215 -6.14 3.81 14.05
CA ALA A 215 -6.40 2.39 13.79
C ALA A 215 -5.81 1.49 14.89
N THR A 216 -4.59 1.77 15.33
CA THR A 216 -3.93 1.03 16.42
C THR A 216 -4.72 1.14 17.73
N LEU A 217 -5.26 2.31 18.06
CA LEU A 217 -6.09 2.50 19.26
C LEU A 217 -7.42 1.73 19.14
N ILE A 218 -8.07 1.76 17.98
CA ILE A 218 -9.30 0.98 17.73
C ILE A 218 -9.02 -0.52 17.85
N TRP A 219 -7.87 -0.97 17.35
CA TRP A 219 -7.44 -2.37 17.44
C TRP A 219 -7.12 -2.81 18.87
N GLN A 220 -6.80 -1.90 19.80
CA GLN A 220 -6.57 -2.27 21.20
C GLN A 220 -7.86 -2.61 21.96
N VAL A 221 -9.02 -2.22 21.44
CA VAL A 221 -10.33 -2.51 22.05
C VAL A 221 -10.68 -4.00 21.97
N GLN A 222 -10.14 -4.73 20.98
CA GLN A 222 -10.41 -6.15 20.76
C GLN A 222 -9.11 -6.93 20.56
N PRO A 223 -8.99 -8.19 21.00
CA PRO A 223 -7.79 -8.97 20.76
C PRO A 223 -7.49 -9.15 19.27
N VAL A 224 -6.32 -8.69 18.82
CA VAL A 224 -5.86 -8.83 17.43
C VAL A 224 -5.11 -10.16 17.28
N LYS A 225 -5.59 -11.05 16.39
CA LYS A 225 -4.82 -12.21 15.94
C LYS A 225 -4.11 -11.87 14.64
N LEU A 226 -2.82 -11.56 14.73
CA LEU A 226 -2.02 -11.17 13.57
C LEU A 226 -1.82 -12.35 12.59
N PRO A 227 -1.88 -12.12 11.26
CA PRO A 227 -1.69 -13.17 10.26
C PRO A 227 -0.20 -13.48 10.11
N SER A 228 0.30 -14.46 10.86
CA SER A 228 1.72 -14.83 10.88
C SER A 228 2.23 -15.47 9.58
N GLN A 229 1.36 -16.07 8.77
CA GLN A 229 1.74 -16.79 7.54
C GLN A 229 1.25 -16.15 6.24
N ASP A 230 0.29 -15.21 6.30
CA ASP A 230 -0.47 -14.77 5.14
C ASP A 230 -0.14 -13.33 4.69
N LEU A 231 1.14 -12.94 4.72
CA LEU A 231 1.54 -11.58 4.36
C LEU A 231 1.78 -11.36 2.85
N THR A 232 1.52 -12.37 2.02
CA THR A 232 1.86 -12.32 0.59
C THR A 232 1.08 -11.25 -0.15
N LEU A 233 -0.22 -11.09 0.10
CA LEU A 233 -1.02 -10.07 -0.58
C LEU A 233 -0.58 -8.64 -0.21
N PRO A 234 -0.44 -8.25 1.07
CA PRO A 234 0.15 -6.97 1.45
C PRO A 234 1.52 -6.71 0.83
N PHE A 235 2.37 -7.74 0.78
CA PHE A 235 3.73 -7.63 0.26
C PHE A 235 3.73 -7.37 -1.25
N VAL A 236 2.99 -8.16 -2.02
CA VAL A 236 2.85 -7.98 -3.48
C VAL A 236 2.13 -6.68 -3.80
N MET A 237 1.15 -6.26 -2.99
CA MET A 237 0.44 -4.99 -3.15
C MET A 237 1.43 -3.81 -3.05
N TYR A 238 2.24 -3.77 -2.00
CA TYR A 238 3.23 -2.72 -1.81
C TYR A 238 4.30 -2.76 -2.91
N LEU A 239 4.88 -3.94 -3.20
CA LEU A 239 5.89 -4.07 -4.25
C LEU A 239 5.37 -3.71 -5.64
N GLY A 240 4.12 -4.06 -5.96
CA GLY A 240 3.50 -3.74 -7.25
C GLY A 240 3.35 -2.24 -7.46
N ASN A 241 2.87 -1.52 -6.45
CA ASN A 241 2.71 -0.06 -6.52
C ASN A 241 4.06 0.67 -6.48
N PHE A 242 5.03 0.16 -5.72
CA PHE A 242 6.40 0.67 -5.75
C PHE A 242 7.06 0.43 -7.12
N GLY A 243 6.84 -0.74 -7.72
CA GLY A 243 7.30 -1.06 -9.06
C GLY A 243 6.68 -0.14 -10.11
N PHE A 244 5.37 0.11 -10.01
CA PHE A 244 4.69 1.11 -10.85
C PHE A 244 5.33 2.50 -10.73
N ALA A 245 5.52 2.99 -9.51
CA ALA A 245 6.16 4.27 -9.25
C ALA A 245 7.59 4.32 -9.81
N THR A 246 8.35 3.24 -9.64
CA THR A 246 9.73 3.12 -10.14
C THR A 246 9.77 3.21 -11.67
N VAL A 247 8.91 2.48 -12.37
CA VAL A 247 8.85 2.51 -13.84
C VAL A 247 8.43 3.88 -14.35
N MET A 248 7.47 4.54 -13.70
CA MET A 248 7.11 5.93 -14.01
C MET A 248 8.29 6.89 -13.82
N SER A 249 9.00 6.80 -12.68
CA SER A 249 10.19 7.61 -12.40
C SER A 249 11.31 7.39 -13.40
N MET A 250 11.57 6.15 -13.80
CA MET A 250 12.53 5.84 -14.87
C MET A 250 12.10 6.42 -16.21
N GLY A 251 10.81 6.30 -16.56
CA GLY A 251 10.25 6.87 -17.78
C GLY A 251 10.34 8.40 -17.84
N ALA A 252 10.28 9.06 -16.69
CA ALA A 252 10.49 10.51 -16.54
C ALA A 252 11.98 10.91 -16.44
N GLY A 253 12.92 9.95 -16.38
CA GLY A 253 14.34 10.23 -16.18
C GLY A 253 14.72 10.68 -14.76
N ILE A 254 13.86 10.45 -13.77
CA ILE A 254 14.02 10.89 -12.38
C ILE A 254 14.47 9.71 -11.52
N TYR A 255 15.78 9.52 -11.38
CA TYR A 255 16.36 8.36 -10.69
C TYR A 255 16.62 8.51 -9.19
N PRO A 256 17.09 9.66 -8.66
CA PRO A 256 17.46 9.77 -7.25
C PRO A 256 16.36 9.38 -6.24
N PRO A 257 15.07 9.72 -6.45
CA PRO A 257 14.01 9.28 -5.55
C PRO A 257 13.82 7.76 -5.50
N ILE A 258 14.12 7.04 -6.60
CA ILE A 258 14.08 5.57 -6.62
C ILE A 258 15.04 5.00 -5.58
N PHE A 259 16.29 5.48 -5.56
CA PHE A 259 17.29 4.99 -4.60
C PHE A 259 16.89 5.29 -3.15
N LEU A 260 16.34 6.48 -2.89
CA LEU A 260 15.80 6.83 -1.58
C LEU A 260 14.67 5.85 -1.19
N GLY A 261 13.70 5.64 -2.07
CA GLY A 261 12.59 4.70 -1.84
C GLY A 261 13.03 3.25 -1.70
N LEU A 262 14.10 2.82 -2.36
CA LEU A 262 14.68 1.49 -2.16
C LEU A 262 15.22 1.33 -0.73
N LEU A 263 15.90 2.36 -0.21
CA LEU A 263 16.47 2.35 1.13
C LEU A 263 15.41 2.49 2.23
N THR A 264 14.43 3.38 2.05
CA THR A 264 13.43 3.70 3.08
C THR A 264 12.14 2.89 2.96
N GLY A 265 11.84 2.37 1.77
CA GLY A 265 10.67 1.56 1.45
C GLY A 265 10.99 0.07 1.31
N ILE A 266 11.67 -0.31 0.23
CA ILE A 266 11.86 -1.74 -0.13
C ILE A 266 12.71 -2.51 0.88
N LEU A 267 13.86 -1.99 1.27
CA LEU A 267 14.76 -2.66 2.20
C LEU A 267 14.08 -2.98 3.54
N PRO A 268 13.52 -2.01 4.30
CA PRO A 268 12.84 -2.32 5.56
C PRO A 268 11.62 -3.23 5.38
N LEU A 269 10.86 -3.08 4.28
CA LEU A 269 9.74 -3.96 3.96
C LEU A 269 10.19 -5.43 3.85
N ILE A 270 11.25 -5.70 3.08
CA ILE A 270 11.80 -7.04 2.89
C ILE A 270 12.32 -7.61 4.21
N LEU A 271 13.05 -6.81 4.99
CA LEU A 271 13.58 -7.24 6.29
C LEU A 271 12.44 -7.66 7.25
N LEU A 272 11.39 -6.84 7.34
CA LEU A 272 10.23 -7.12 8.20
C LEU A 272 9.40 -8.30 7.70
N TYR A 273 9.19 -8.41 6.39
CA TYR A 273 8.49 -9.53 5.77
C TYR A 273 9.22 -10.86 5.98
N ASN A 274 10.53 -10.89 5.75
CA ASN A 274 11.35 -12.09 5.96
C ASN A 274 11.37 -12.48 7.44
N ARG A 275 11.49 -11.50 8.34
CA ARG A 275 11.44 -11.74 9.78
C ARG A 275 10.13 -12.38 10.22
N ALA A 276 9.00 -11.86 9.73
CA ALA A 276 7.68 -12.42 10.00
C ALA A 276 7.57 -13.88 9.53
N LYS A 277 8.09 -14.20 8.33
CA LYS A 277 8.11 -15.55 7.79
C LYS A 277 8.99 -16.53 8.58
N THR A 278 10.20 -16.12 8.94
CA THR A 278 11.14 -16.99 9.67
C THR A 278 10.54 -17.48 10.98
N VAL A 279 9.92 -16.58 11.76
CA VAL A 279 9.29 -16.96 13.03
C VAL A 279 8.10 -17.89 12.83
N ALA A 280 7.28 -17.66 11.81
CA ALA A 280 6.16 -18.54 11.52
C ALA A 280 6.63 -19.96 11.11
N SER A 281 7.73 -20.06 10.36
CA SER A 281 8.32 -21.36 9.99
C SER A 281 8.91 -22.10 11.19
N GLY A 282 9.66 -21.41 12.06
CA GLY A 282 10.26 -22.00 13.26
C GLY A 282 9.21 -22.51 14.27
N GLN A 283 8.09 -21.80 14.43
CA GLN A 283 6.97 -22.26 15.26
C GLN A 283 6.36 -23.56 14.73
N THR A 284 6.26 -23.71 13.40
CA THR A 284 5.70 -24.90 12.74
C THR A 284 6.59 -26.13 12.93
N VAL A 285 7.91 -25.96 12.83
CA VAL A 285 8.88 -27.06 13.07
C VAL A 285 8.85 -27.50 14.53
N ALA A 286 8.89 -26.55 15.48
CA ALA A 286 8.86 -26.85 16.91
C ALA A 286 7.56 -27.56 17.34
N THR A 287 6.40 -27.18 16.80
CA THR A 287 5.14 -27.91 17.09
C THR A 287 5.14 -29.32 16.51
N SER A 288 5.77 -29.52 15.35
CA SER A 288 5.90 -30.84 14.73
C SER A 288 6.79 -31.78 15.57
N GLU A 289 7.92 -31.28 16.08
CA GLU A 289 8.84 -32.04 16.93
C GLU A 289 8.21 -32.42 18.29
N VAL A 290 7.51 -31.48 18.94
CA VAL A 290 6.80 -31.75 20.21
C VAL A 290 5.69 -32.80 20.02
N THR A 291 5.01 -32.79 18.87
CA THR A 291 3.98 -33.80 18.57
C THR A 291 4.58 -35.19 18.30
N THR A 292 5.84 -35.27 17.86
CA THR A 292 6.55 -36.54 17.65
C THR A 292 7.18 -37.15 18.90
N LEU A 293 7.41 -36.36 19.96
CA LEU A 293 7.83 -36.87 21.27
C LEU A 293 6.65 -37.57 21.97
N LYS A 294 6.38 -38.82 21.58
CA LYS A 294 5.52 -39.74 22.35
C LYS A 294 6.11 -39.89 23.75
N ILE A 295 5.47 -39.28 24.74
CA ILE A 295 5.75 -39.52 26.16
C ILE A 295 5.63 -41.02 26.40
N PRO A 296 6.68 -41.73 26.82
CA PRO A 296 6.56 -43.15 27.14
C PRO A 296 5.65 -43.26 28.37
N VAL A 297 4.45 -43.81 28.18
CA VAL A 297 3.55 -44.14 29.27
C VAL A 297 4.18 -45.30 30.03
N VAL A 298 4.89 -44.98 31.11
CA VAL A 298 5.36 -45.99 32.07
C VAL A 298 4.13 -46.53 32.77
N SER A 299 3.69 -47.73 32.39
CA SER A 299 2.62 -48.42 33.10
C SER A 299 3.11 -48.80 34.50
N VAL A 300 2.65 -48.08 35.52
CA VAL A 300 2.83 -48.50 36.91
C VAL A 300 1.89 -49.69 37.13
N ARG A 301 2.45 -50.91 37.09
CA ARG A 301 1.74 -52.11 37.56
C ARG A 301 1.63 -52.02 39.08
N GLY A 302 0.43 -51.68 39.54
CA GLY A 302 0.03 -51.81 40.94
C GLY A 302 -0.01 -53.28 41.39
N ALA A 303 0.30 -53.44 42.67
CA ALA A 303 0.44 -54.65 43.47
C ALA A 303 -0.61 -55.76 43.28
N LYS A 304 -0.15 -57.00 43.38
CA LYS A 304 -0.64 -58.00 44.35
C LYS A 304 0.52 -58.86 44.83
#